data_AF-A0A8S4A060-F1
#
_entry.id   AF-A0A8S4A060-F1
#
_cell.length_a   1.000
_cell.length_b   1.000
_cell.length_c   1.000
_cell.angle_alpha   90.00
_cell.angle_beta   90.00
_cell.angle_gamma   90.00
#
_symmetry.space_group_name_H-M   'P 1'
#
loop_
_entity.id
_entity.type
_entity.pdbx_description
1 polymer ?
#
loop_
_entity_poly.entity_id
_entity_poly.type
_entity_poly.pdbx_seq_one_letter_code
_entity_poly.pdbx_strand_id
1 'polypeptide(L)'
;RVNTTLDVLKLLDTMCDPVPEVRYPRTPGYRPKPEDRFGNAWAWRCDIAGALSGKLFGKTVAIKDNTAVAGVPMSNGSQLLEGYVPEYDASVVTRILDAGGRIVGKSACDDFCFGAMGFSAVDGYISNPVNPRHRVGGSSSGSAVLVATGQVHLAIGADQSGSVRVPAAWTGTVGLKPTYGIVPYTGVVSVEPTIDHVGPITQNVTDCALFLEVIAGSDGLDGRQAVNIEVPEYSRLLEVDMSGKVVGVLQEGFETCTQETQTTVKEFLATIGHAGFVMKDVSVPLHLHALSLITAVTMQGSQTMFQMG
;
A
#
# COMPACT_ATOMS: atom_id res chain seq x y z
N ARG A 1 -0.44 -7.62 45.02
CA ARG A 1 -0.26 -6.22 45.47
C ARG A 1 -0.30 -5.36 44.22
N VAL A 2 -1.29 -4.49 44.05
CA VAL A 2 -1.44 -3.63 42.85
C VAL A 2 -0.26 -2.64 42.72
N ASN A 3 0.27 -2.18 43.85
CA ASN A 3 1.36 -1.20 43.90
C ASN A 3 2.65 -1.69 43.20
N THR A 4 3.02 -2.97 43.32
CA THR A 4 4.25 -3.48 42.70
C THR A 4 4.18 -3.53 41.17
N THR A 5 3.00 -3.74 40.59
CA THR A 5 2.81 -3.70 39.13
C THR A 5 2.82 -2.26 38.61
N LEU A 6 2.20 -1.33 39.35
CA LEU A 6 2.24 0.10 39.02
C LEU A 6 3.66 0.67 39.09
N ASP A 7 4.49 0.21 40.03
CA ASP A 7 5.88 0.66 40.14
C ASP A 7 6.73 0.22 38.93
N VAL A 8 6.42 -0.96 38.34
CA VAL A 8 7.05 -1.39 37.08
C VAL A 8 6.63 -0.48 35.93
N LEU A 9 5.34 -0.14 35.81
CA LEU A 9 4.86 0.77 34.75
C LEU A 9 5.47 2.17 34.89
N LYS A 10 5.55 2.72 36.11
CA LYS A 10 6.21 4.01 36.35
C LYS A 10 7.69 3.99 36.01
N LEU A 11 8.38 2.87 36.25
CA LEU A 11 9.77 2.73 35.84
C LEU A 11 9.87 2.79 34.31
N LEU A 12 8.97 2.12 33.58
CA LEU A 12 8.92 2.20 32.12
C LEU A 12 8.67 3.65 31.65
N ASP A 13 7.79 4.40 32.29
CA ASP A 13 7.52 5.82 31.96
C ASP A 13 8.76 6.73 32.15
N THR A 14 9.74 6.29 32.96
CA THR A 14 11.02 7.02 33.14
C THR A 14 12.11 6.61 32.16
N MET A 15 11.91 5.51 31.43
CA MET A 15 12.86 5.08 30.41
C MET A 15 12.72 5.98 29.18
N CYS A 16 13.84 6.20 28.50
CA CYS A 16 13.80 6.93 27.24
C CYS A 16 13.19 6.05 26.15
N ASP A 17 12.19 6.56 25.44
CA ASP A 17 11.65 5.87 24.29
C ASP A 17 12.72 5.75 23.18
N PRO A 18 12.94 4.56 22.62
CA PRO A 18 13.90 4.35 21.55
C PRO A 18 13.30 4.82 20.20
N VAL A 19 13.09 6.13 20.06
CA VAL A 19 12.56 6.72 18.82
C VAL A 19 13.62 6.61 17.72
N PRO A 20 13.30 5.99 16.56
CA PRO A 20 14.22 5.91 15.43
C PRO A 20 14.69 7.28 14.94
N GLU A 21 15.94 7.35 14.47
CA GLU A 21 16.51 8.60 13.95
C GLU A 21 15.80 9.06 12.67
N VAL A 22 15.46 10.35 12.64
CA VAL A 22 14.81 11.03 11.51
C VAL A 22 15.87 11.83 10.73
N ARG A 23 16.44 11.24 9.67
CA ARG A 23 17.66 11.74 9.01
C ARG A 23 17.47 12.90 8.03
N TYR A 24 16.34 12.96 7.33
CA TYR A 24 16.15 13.89 6.22
C TYR A 24 15.37 15.16 6.62
N PRO A 25 15.81 16.36 6.19
CA PRO A 25 15.06 17.61 6.38
C PRO A 25 13.67 17.53 5.76
N ARG A 26 12.68 18.09 6.46
CA ARG A 26 11.27 17.98 6.08
C ARG A 26 10.51 19.26 6.38
N THR A 27 9.56 19.59 5.52
CA THR A 27 8.53 20.59 5.84
C THR A 27 7.49 19.96 6.78
N PRO A 28 6.84 20.75 7.63
CA PRO A 28 5.61 20.29 8.27
C PRO A 28 4.57 19.96 7.19
N GLY A 29 3.71 18.98 7.46
CA GLY A 29 2.59 18.67 6.58
C GLY A 29 1.51 19.75 6.64
N TYR A 30 0.86 20.02 5.50
CA TYR A 30 -0.24 20.98 5.40
C TYR A 30 -1.40 20.41 4.58
N ARG A 31 -2.61 20.91 4.83
CA ARG A 31 -3.79 20.48 4.08
C ARG A 31 -3.72 20.92 2.61
N PRO A 32 -4.12 20.07 1.64
CA PRO A 32 -4.10 20.42 0.23
C PRO A 32 -4.94 21.68 -0.05
N LYS A 33 -4.38 22.59 -0.84
CA LYS A 33 -5.12 23.75 -1.32
C LYS A 33 -6.16 23.33 -2.36
N PRO A 34 -7.18 24.15 -2.68
CA PRO A 34 -8.19 23.82 -3.68
C PRO A 34 -7.61 23.32 -5.02
N GLU A 35 -6.52 23.94 -5.49
CA GLU A 35 -5.79 23.55 -6.69
C GLU A 35 -5.08 22.19 -6.58
N ASP A 36 -4.72 21.77 -5.36
CA ASP A 36 -4.08 20.50 -5.08
C ASP A 36 -5.11 19.39 -4.83
N ARG A 37 -6.42 19.64 -4.89
CA ARG A 37 -7.39 18.63 -4.43
C ARG A 37 -7.42 17.39 -5.32
N PHE A 38 -7.14 17.48 -6.63
CA PHE A 38 -7.06 16.33 -7.57
C PHE A 38 -8.02 15.17 -7.23
N GLY A 39 -9.33 15.46 -7.19
CA GLY A 39 -10.33 14.45 -6.82
C GLY A 39 -10.27 14.01 -5.36
N ASN A 40 -9.86 14.87 -4.43
CA ASN A 40 -9.56 14.61 -3.01
C ASN A 40 -8.51 13.51 -2.76
N ALA A 41 -7.57 13.34 -3.68
CA ALA A 41 -6.59 12.24 -3.60
C ALA A 41 -5.43 12.48 -2.62
N TRP A 42 -5.17 13.74 -2.26
CA TRP A 42 -4.21 14.11 -1.21
C TRP A 42 -4.94 14.25 0.13
N ALA A 43 -4.39 13.65 1.18
CA ALA A 43 -4.77 13.93 2.57
C ALA A 43 -3.94 15.10 3.12
N TRP A 44 -2.63 15.07 2.84
CA TRP A 44 -1.65 16.06 3.26
C TRP A 44 -0.61 16.29 2.17
N ARG A 45 -0.10 17.52 2.10
CA ARG A 45 1.06 17.87 1.28
C ARG A 45 2.26 18.08 2.19
N CYS A 46 3.43 17.69 1.73
CA CYS A 46 4.70 17.97 2.38
C CYS A 46 5.82 17.99 1.33
N ASP A 47 7.04 18.27 1.75
CA ASP A 47 8.19 18.24 0.88
C ASP A 47 9.41 17.72 1.65
N ILE A 48 9.83 16.49 1.32
CA ILE A 48 10.93 15.79 1.98
C ILE A 48 11.85 15.25 0.90
N ALA A 49 13.02 15.86 0.77
CA ALA A 49 14.05 15.41 -0.15
C ALA A 49 14.86 14.27 0.48
N GLY A 50 14.94 13.14 -0.20
CA GLY A 50 15.83 12.05 0.15
C GLY A 50 17.29 12.33 -0.22
N ALA A 51 18.10 11.28 -0.27
CA ALA A 51 19.50 11.33 -0.68
C ALA A 51 19.68 11.93 -2.08
N LEU A 52 20.84 12.53 -2.33
CA LEU A 52 21.18 13.17 -3.62
C LEU A 52 21.53 12.17 -4.74
N SER A 53 21.36 10.87 -4.48
CA SER A 53 21.60 9.78 -5.42
C SER A 53 20.85 8.53 -4.95
N GLY A 54 20.69 7.55 -5.85
CA GLY A 54 20.04 6.27 -5.55
C GLY A 54 19.03 5.87 -6.63
N LYS A 55 18.42 4.69 -6.47
CA LYS A 55 17.52 4.09 -7.46
C LYS A 55 16.27 4.93 -7.73
N LEU A 56 15.83 5.74 -6.76
CA LEU A 56 14.66 6.60 -6.85
C LEU A 56 15.01 8.08 -7.03
N PHE A 57 16.29 8.41 -7.27
CA PHE A 57 16.69 9.80 -7.48
C PHE A 57 15.90 10.45 -8.63
N GLY A 58 15.31 11.61 -8.37
CA GLY A 58 14.44 12.33 -9.31
C GLY A 58 12.98 11.84 -9.35
N LYS A 59 12.61 10.78 -8.61
CA LYS A 59 11.23 10.30 -8.50
C LYS A 59 10.53 10.95 -7.31
N THR A 60 9.29 11.37 -7.52
CA THR A 60 8.37 11.84 -6.48
C THR A 60 7.48 10.71 -6.01
N VAL A 61 7.24 10.65 -4.70
CA VAL A 61 6.52 9.56 -4.04
C VAL A 61 5.40 10.09 -3.15
N ALA A 62 4.20 9.50 -3.27
CA ALA A 62 3.11 9.69 -2.31
C ALA A 62 3.07 8.52 -1.30
N ILE A 63 2.81 8.82 -0.04
CA ILE A 63 2.74 7.82 1.02
C ILE A 63 1.29 7.69 1.49
N LYS A 64 0.69 6.48 1.47
CA LYS A 64 -0.67 6.28 1.99
C LYS A 64 -0.80 6.81 3.41
N ASP A 65 -1.91 7.48 3.71
CA ASP A 65 -2.09 8.15 5.00
C ASP A 65 -2.28 7.23 6.21
N ASN A 66 -2.18 5.90 6.02
CA ASN A 66 -2.06 4.94 7.11
C ASN A 66 -0.59 4.64 7.49
N THR A 67 0.36 5.26 6.80
CA THR A 67 1.80 5.03 6.95
C THR A 67 2.46 6.23 7.60
N ALA A 68 3.23 5.99 8.66
CA ALA A 68 3.91 7.01 9.43
C ALA A 68 5.02 7.69 8.62
N VAL A 69 4.99 9.03 8.64
CA VAL A 69 6.06 9.90 8.14
C VAL A 69 6.29 10.91 9.26
N ALA A 70 7.48 10.92 9.86
CA ALA A 70 7.74 11.74 11.04
C ALA A 70 7.48 13.23 10.75
N GLY A 71 6.78 13.93 11.63
CA GLY A 71 6.48 15.36 11.50
C GLY A 71 5.43 15.72 10.44
N VAL A 72 4.83 14.74 9.75
CA VAL A 72 3.73 14.95 8.79
C VAL A 72 2.45 14.35 9.37
N PRO A 73 1.34 15.10 9.47
CA PRO A 73 0.10 14.58 10.04
C PRO A 73 -0.41 13.32 9.34
N MET A 74 -1.15 12.51 10.10
CA MET A 74 -1.64 11.20 9.67
C MET A 74 -2.98 10.91 10.32
N SER A 75 -4.04 10.74 9.53
CA SER A 75 -5.39 10.46 10.04
C SER A 75 -5.90 9.06 9.66
N ASN A 76 -5.18 8.31 8.81
CA ASN A 76 -5.63 7.00 8.31
C ASN A 76 -7.06 7.06 7.72
N GLY A 77 -7.40 8.19 7.07
CA GLY A 77 -8.73 8.41 6.53
C GLY A 77 -9.83 8.60 7.57
N SER A 78 -9.51 8.72 8.86
CA SER A 78 -10.46 8.75 9.96
C SER A 78 -10.43 10.06 10.74
N GLN A 79 -11.60 10.52 11.18
CA GLN A 79 -11.69 11.65 12.12
C GLN A 79 -11.07 11.33 13.48
N LEU A 80 -10.99 10.05 13.86
CA LEU A 80 -10.48 9.64 15.18
C LEU A 80 -8.98 9.87 15.35
N LEU A 81 -8.21 9.85 14.26
CA LEU A 81 -6.76 10.11 14.29
C LEU A 81 -6.41 11.52 13.77
N GLU A 82 -7.41 12.38 13.56
CA GLU A 82 -7.18 13.75 13.15
C GLU A 82 -6.32 14.49 14.19
N GLY A 83 -5.21 15.09 13.75
CA GLY A 83 -4.25 15.77 14.62
C GLY A 83 -3.10 14.91 15.12
N TYR A 84 -3.10 13.58 14.86
CA TYR A 84 -1.94 12.74 15.14
C TYR A 84 -0.78 13.07 14.18
N VAL A 85 0.42 13.23 14.76
CA VAL A 85 1.66 13.47 14.02
C VAL A 85 2.68 12.43 14.49
N PRO A 86 3.09 11.47 13.64
CA PRO A 86 4.09 10.49 14.00
C PRO A 86 5.45 11.14 14.31
N GLU A 87 6.20 10.54 15.22
CA GLU A 87 7.57 10.96 15.57
C GLU A 87 8.65 10.16 14.82
N TYR A 88 8.26 9.08 14.15
CA TYR A 88 9.15 8.19 13.40
C TYR A 88 8.66 7.97 11.96
N ASP A 89 9.62 7.66 11.08
CA ASP A 89 9.33 7.23 9.71
C ASP A 89 9.07 5.73 9.69
N ALA A 90 8.07 5.28 8.93
CA ALA A 90 7.92 3.86 8.60
C ALA A 90 9.19 3.33 7.89
N SER A 91 9.46 2.03 7.99
CA SER A 91 10.65 1.42 7.37
C SER A 91 10.72 1.68 5.85
N VAL A 92 9.57 1.62 5.18
CA VAL A 92 9.47 1.92 3.73
C VAL A 92 9.74 3.38 3.42
N VAL A 93 9.36 4.32 4.29
CA VAL A 93 9.62 5.76 4.13
C VAL A 93 11.11 6.04 4.22
N THR A 94 11.78 5.44 5.20
CA THR A 94 13.24 5.54 5.36
C THR A 94 13.96 5.00 4.11
N ARG A 95 13.58 3.82 3.63
CA ARG A 95 14.16 3.21 2.41
C ARG A 95 13.96 4.06 1.16
N ILE A 96 12.78 4.68 1.00
CA ILE A 96 12.48 5.58 -0.12
C ILE A 96 13.44 6.78 -0.12
N LEU A 97 13.59 7.43 1.04
CA LEU A 97 14.44 8.60 1.18
C LEU A 97 15.91 8.23 0.99
N ASP A 98 16.37 7.11 1.54
CA ASP A 98 17.72 6.57 1.33
C ASP A 98 18.03 6.26 -0.14
N ALA A 99 17.03 5.81 -0.89
CA ALA A 99 17.16 5.57 -2.33
C ALA A 99 17.05 6.85 -3.17
N GLY A 100 16.94 8.03 -2.56
CA GLY A 100 16.88 9.33 -3.22
C GLY A 100 15.49 9.76 -3.69
N GLY A 101 14.43 9.05 -3.27
CA GLY A 101 13.05 9.43 -3.56
C GLY A 101 12.67 10.71 -2.81
N ARG A 102 11.83 11.55 -3.43
CA ARG A 102 11.27 12.76 -2.82
C ARG A 102 9.83 12.52 -2.40
N ILE A 103 9.54 12.57 -1.11
CA ILE A 103 8.17 12.42 -0.61
C ILE A 103 7.47 13.78 -0.68
N VAL A 104 6.34 13.83 -1.37
CA VAL A 104 5.61 15.09 -1.66
C VAL A 104 4.24 15.18 -0.99
N GLY A 105 3.87 14.19 -0.19
CA GLY A 105 2.62 14.21 0.56
C GLY A 105 2.12 12.85 1.00
N LYS A 106 0.99 12.91 1.69
CA LYS A 106 0.21 11.76 2.14
C LYS A 106 -1.01 11.59 1.25
N SER A 107 -1.22 10.41 0.69
CA SER A 107 -2.38 10.11 -0.14
C SER A 107 -3.57 9.63 0.69
N ALA A 108 -4.77 10.08 0.32
CA ALA A 108 -5.99 9.76 1.03
C ALA A 108 -6.33 8.26 0.94
N CYS A 109 -6.92 7.74 2.01
CA CYS A 109 -7.40 6.38 2.11
C CYS A 109 -8.78 6.31 2.77
N ASP A 110 -9.49 5.20 2.56
CA ASP A 110 -10.75 4.92 3.26
C ASP A 110 -10.53 4.87 4.79
N ASP A 111 -11.55 5.22 5.57
CA ASP A 111 -11.56 5.24 7.04
C ASP A 111 -11.04 3.92 7.64
N PHE A 112 -9.95 4.02 8.40
CA PHE A 112 -9.18 2.91 8.97
C PHE A 112 -8.79 1.80 7.97
N CYS A 113 -8.79 2.10 6.67
CA CYS A 113 -8.62 1.15 5.59
C CYS A 113 -9.67 0.02 5.52
N PHE A 114 -10.82 0.14 6.21
CA PHE A 114 -11.92 -0.85 6.15
C PHE A 114 -12.85 -0.65 4.95
N GLY A 115 -12.81 0.52 4.31
CA GLY A 115 -13.47 0.75 3.03
C GLY A 115 -12.66 0.17 1.86
N ALA A 116 -13.35 -0.23 0.80
CA ALA A 116 -12.75 -0.78 -0.42
C ALA A 116 -13.12 0.03 -1.68
N MET A 117 -13.63 1.25 -1.51
CA MET A 117 -14.40 1.94 -2.55
C MET A 117 -14.03 3.41 -2.73
N GLY A 118 -13.25 4.00 -1.82
CA GLY A 118 -12.79 5.38 -1.88
C GLY A 118 -13.85 6.43 -1.51
N PHE A 119 -14.85 6.07 -0.70
CA PHE A 119 -15.92 6.99 -0.28
C PHE A 119 -15.93 7.30 1.21
N SER A 120 -15.21 6.55 2.05
CA SER A 120 -15.25 6.75 3.50
C SER A 120 -14.11 7.60 4.04
N ALA A 121 -13.19 8.08 3.20
CA ALA A 121 -12.11 8.95 3.63
C ALA A 121 -12.65 10.20 4.36
N VAL A 122 -11.95 10.63 5.41
CA VAL A 122 -12.31 11.79 6.24
C VAL A 122 -12.51 13.08 5.43
N ASP A 123 -11.72 13.26 4.38
CA ASP A 123 -11.76 14.43 3.49
C ASP A 123 -12.81 14.29 2.37
N GLY A 124 -13.59 13.21 2.40
CA GLY A 124 -14.71 12.94 1.51
C GLY A 124 -14.38 11.98 0.36
N TYR A 125 -15.32 11.89 -0.58
CA TYR A 125 -15.23 10.99 -1.73
C TYR A 125 -14.01 11.29 -2.61
N ILE A 126 -13.28 10.24 -2.97
CA ILE A 126 -12.13 10.30 -3.86
C ILE A 126 -12.60 10.03 -5.29
N SER A 127 -12.45 11.02 -6.17
CA SER A 127 -12.96 10.96 -7.53
C SER A 127 -12.11 10.09 -8.44
N ASN A 128 -12.73 9.19 -9.19
CA ASN A 128 -12.02 8.37 -10.17
C ASN A 128 -11.64 9.24 -11.40
N PRO A 129 -10.34 9.32 -11.77
CA PRO A 129 -9.87 10.14 -12.89
C PRO A 129 -10.32 9.63 -14.26
N VAL A 130 -10.69 8.35 -14.39
CA VAL A 130 -11.22 7.76 -15.63
C VAL A 130 -12.67 8.19 -15.85
N ASN A 131 -13.48 8.16 -14.79
CA ASN A 131 -14.87 8.62 -14.82
C ASN A 131 -15.31 9.03 -13.41
N PRO A 132 -15.52 10.34 -13.14
CA PRO A 132 -15.89 10.84 -11.81
C PRO A 132 -17.19 10.27 -11.21
N ARG A 133 -18.06 9.68 -12.04
CA ARG A 133 -19.31 9.03 -11.61
C ARG A 133 -19.11 7.59 -11.16
N HIS A 134 -17.93 7.02 -11.37
CA HIS A 134 -17.59 5.66 -10.97
C HIS A 134 -16.72 5.68 -9.73
N ARG A 135 -16.83 4.62 -8.93
CA ARG A 135 -15.97 4.40 -7.78
C ARG A 135 -14.52 4.28 -8.23
N VAL A 136 -13.60 4.66 -7.35
CA VAL A 136 -12.16 4.60 -7.61
C VAL A 136 -11.50 3.34 -7.04
N GLY A 137 -12.22 2.60 -6.20
CA GLY A 137 -11.69 1.45 -5.47
C GLY A 137 -10.92 1.92 -4.24
N GLY A 138 -10.50 1.02 -3.37
CA GLY A 138 -9.83 1.40 -2.13
C GLY A 138 -9.27 0.20 -1.38
N SER A 139 -8.62 0.39 -0.24
CA SER A 139 -8.48 1.66 0.51
C SER A 139 -7.34 2.57 0.05
N SER A 140 -6.44 2.16 -0.85
CA SER A 140 -5.34 3.02 -1.34
C SER A 140 -5.77 3.92 -2.52
N SER A 141 -6.99 4.45 -2.44
CA SER A 141 -7.66 5.23 -3.49
C SER A 141 -6.84 6.44 -3.93
N GLY A 142 -6.40 7.27 -2.98
CA GLY A 142 -5.62 8.46 -3.28
C GLY A 142 -4.30 8.11 -3.97
N SER A 143 -3.61 7.08 -3.48
CA SER A 143 -2.35 6.61 -4.10
C SER A 143 -2.53 6.28 -5.57
N ALA A 144 -3.59 5.54 -5.92
CA ALA A 144 -3.88 5.17 -7.30
C ALA A 144 -4.25 6.37 -8.17
N VAL A 145 -5.07 7.30 -7.68
CA VAL A 145 -5.44 8.53 -8.42
C VAL A 145 -4.21 9.40 -8.70
N LEU A 146 -3.35 9.60 -7.71
CA LEU A 146 -2.18 10.46 -7.84
C LEU A 146 -1.17 9.91 -8.85
N VAL A 147 -0.99 8.59 -8.86
CA VAL A 147 -0.21 7.92 -9.89
C VAL A 147 -0.89 8.07 -11.23
N ALA A 148 -2.17 7.67 -11.36
CA ALA A 148 -2.95 7.68 -12.61
C ALA A 148 -2.98 9.06 -13.30
N THR A 149 -3.02 10.14 -12.52
CA THR A 149 -3.07 11.52 -12.98
C THR A 149 -1.69 12.18 -13.13
N GLY A 150 -0.60 11.43 -12.93
CA GLY A 150 0.77 11.90 -13.09
C GLY A 150 1.22 12.92 -12.02
N GLN A 151 0.52 13.02 -10.90
CA GLN A 151 0.89 13.90 -9.79
C GLN A 151 2.12 13.40 -9.04
N VAL A 152 2.33 12.08 -9.03
CA VAL A 152 3.54 11.44 -8.54
C VAL A 152 3.99 10.34 -9.48
N HIS A 153 5.28 10.02 -9.43
CA HIS A 153 5.83 8.89 -10.17
C HIS A 153 5.43 7.57 -9.52
N LEU A 154 5.46 7.52 -8.18
CA LEU A 154 5.31 6.31 -7.39
C LEU A 154 4.39 6.58 -6.18
N ALA A 155 3.66 5.58 -5.72
CA ALA A 155 2.94 5.68 -4.46
C ALA A 155 3.02 4.39 -3.64
N ILE A 156 3.09 4.55 -2.32
CA ILE A 156 2.88 3.44 -1.38
C ILE A 156 1.37 3.25 -1.18
N GLY A 157 0.94 1.99 -1.17
CA GLY A 157 -0.36 1.56 -0.66
C GLY A 157 -0.22 0.43 0.36
N ALA A 158 -1.35 0.06 0.96
CA ALA A 158 -1.47 -1.12 1.82
C ALA A 158 -2.63 -1.99 1.36
N ASP A 159 -2.47 -3.32 1.40
CA ASP A 159 -3.38 -4.32 0.83
C ASP A 159 -3.65 -5.46 1.81
N GLN A 160 -4.83 -5.44 2.42
CA GLN A 160 -5.33 -6.53 3.26
C GLN A 160 -6.05 -7.59 2.44
N SER A 161 -6.93 -7.13 1.55
CA SER A 161 -7.83 -7.99 0.76
C SER A 161 -8.05 -7.46 -0.66
N GLY A 162 -7.20 -6.55 -1.14
CA GLY A 162 -7.29 -5.92 -2.46
C GLY A 162 -6.92 -4.45 -2.49
N SER A 163 -6.56 -3.85 -1.35
CA SER A 163 -6.48 -2.39 -1.21
C SER A 163 -5.36 -1.70 -2.01
N VAL A 164 -4.44 -2.44 -2.63
CA VAL A 164 -3.50 -1.93 -3.65
C VAL A 164 -3.99 -2.31 -5.05
N ARG A 165 -4.41 -3.55 -5.25
CA ARG A 165 -4.76 -4.11 -6.57
C ARG A 165 -6.06 -3.55 -7.14
N VAL A 166 -7.09 -3.40 -6.31
CA VAL A 166 -8.43 -2.90 -6.72
C VAL A 166 -8.36 -1.45 -7.21
N PRO A 167 -7.86 -0.47 -6.43
CA PRO A 167 -7.80 0.90 -6.92
C PRO A 167 -6.83 1.06 -8.11
N ALA A 168 -5.78 0.24 -8.19
CA ALA A 168 -4.90 0.24 -9.36
C ALA A 168 -5.64 -0.22 -10.64
N ALA A 169 -6.37 -1.33 -10.56
CA ALA A 169 -7.17 -1.84 -11.69
C ALA A 169 -8.23 -0.83 -12.15
N TRP A 170 -8.88 -0.12 -11.23
CA TRP A 170 -9.97 0.80 -11.54
C TRP A 170 -9.52 2.19 -12.02
N THR A 171 -8.22 2.50 -11.87
CA THR A 171 -7.60 3.74 -12.34
C THR A 171 -6.66 3.52 -13.53
N GLY A 172 -6.47 2.27 -13.97
CA GLY A 172 -5.58 1.94 -15.09
C GLY A 172 -4.10 2.02 -14.74
N THR A 173 -3.72 1.72 -13.50
CA THR A 173 -2.33 1.72 -13.02
C THR A 173 -1.88 0.32 -12.63
N VAL A 174 -0.58 0.15 -12.34
CA VAL A 174 0.00 -1.10 -11.84
C VAL A 174 0.05 -1.07 -10.33
N GLY A 175 -0.66 -1.99 -9.67
CA GLY A 175 -0.63 -2.18 -8.22
C GLY A 175 -0.20 -3.60 -7.88
N LEU A 176 0.91 -3.73 -7.14
CA LEU A 176 1.45 -5.03 -6.75
C LEU A 176 1.25 -5.24 -5.26
N LYS A 177 0.59 -6.35 -4.90
CA LYS A 177 0.62 -6.88 -3.54
C LYS A 177 1.77 -7.89 -3.43
N PRO A 178 2.87 -7.58 -2.74
CA PRO A 178 4.01 -8.48 -2.64
C PRO A 178 3.69 -9.74 -1.83
N THR A 179 4.62 -10.69 -1.85
CA THR A 179 4.63 -11.83 -0.92
C THR A 179 4.52 -11.34 0.53
N TYR A 180 3.75 -12.03 1.35
CA TYR A 180 3.58 -11.68 2.76
C TYR A 180 4.94 -11.62 3.48
N GLY A 181 5.14 -10.54 4.25
CA GLY A 181 6.38 -10.31 4.99
C GLY A 181 7.58 -9.84 4.15
N ILE A 182 7.53 -9.78 2.82
CA ILE A 182 8.72 -9.35 2.03
C ILE A 182 8.98 -7.84 2.14
N VAL A 183 7.93 -7.04 2.26
CA VAL A 183 8.00 -5.61 2.57
C VAL A 183 7.57 -5.46 4.03
N PRO A 184 8.35 -4.76 4.88
CA PRO A 184 8.01 -4.59 6.27
C PRO A 184 6.77 -3.71 6.43
N TYR A 185 5.95 -4.04 7.42
CA TYR A 185 4.76 -3.29 7.82
C TYR A 185 5.06 -2.31 8.98
N THR A 186 6.31 -2.24 9.44
CA THR A 186 6.75 -1.33 10.52
C THR A 186 6.40 0.13 10.23
N GLY A 187 5.65 0.74 11.15
CA GLY A 187 5.17 2.11 11.06
C GLY A 187 3.96 2.30 10.13
N VAL A 188 3.29 1.22 9.73
CA VAL A 188 1.99 1.26 9.05
C VAL A 188 0.91 0.79 10.02
N VAL A 189 -0.23 1.49 10.05
CA VAL A 189 -1.36 1.09 10.91
C VAL A 189 -1.89 -0.27 10.46
N SER A 190 -1.85 -1.21 11.39
CA SER A 190 -2.29 -2.60 11.19
C SER A 190 -3.81 -2.68 11.24
N VAL A 191 -4.38 -3.44 10.31
CA VAL A 191 -5.80 -3.84 10.36
C VAL A 191 -5.88 -5.22 10.99
N GLU A 192 -5.13 -6.16 10.41
CA GLU A 192 -4.99 -7.50 10.93
C GLU A 192 -3.61 -8.04 10.50
N PRO A 193 -2.70 -8.31 11.47
CA PRO A 193 -1.32 -8.62 11.17
C PRO A 193 -1.09 -9.74 10.15
N THR A 194 -1.93 -10.79 10.13
CA THR A 194 -1.71 -11.97 9.25
C THR A 194 -2.04 -11.72 7.78
N ILE A 195 -2.68 -10.59 7.45
CA ILE A 195 -3.07 -10.23 6.08
C ILE A 195 -2.56 -8.85 5.66
N ASP A 196 -1.83 -8.16 6.53
CA ASP A 196 -1.29 -6.83 6.25
C ASP A 196 -0.13 -6.88 5.24
N HIS A 197 -0.29 -6.18 4.11
CA HIS A 197 0.76 -5.97 3.12
C HIS A 197 0.98 -4.50 2.81
N VAL A 198 2.22 -4.10 2.58
CA VAL A 198 2.58 -2.84 1.90
C VAL A 198 2.98 -3.15 0.47
N GLY A 199 2.55 -2.32 -0.48
CA GLY A 199 2.83 -2.56 -1.90
C GLY A 199 2.94 -1.28 -2.73
N PRO A 200 3.68 -1.31 -3.85
CA PRO A 200 3.82 -0.18 -4.75
C PRO A 200 2.59 -0.03 -5.68
N ILE A 201 2.24 1.21 -5.98
CA ILE A 201 1.36 1.61 -7.07
C ILE A 201 2.15 2.53 -8.01
N THR A 202 2.14 2.22 -9.31
CA THR A 202 2.99 2.86 -10.33
C THR A 202 2.30 2.90 -11.69
N GLN A 203 2.82 3.69 -12.62
CA GLN A 203 2.28 3.79 -13.99
C GLN A 203 2.64 2.58 -14.88
N ASN A 204 3.70 1.84 -14.54
CA ASN A 204 4.21 0.76 -15.38
C ASN A 204 4.95 -0.30 -14.54
N VAL A 205 5.10 -1.49 -15.12
CA VAL A 205 5.71 -2.65 -14.43
C VAL A 205 7.19 -2.41 -14.10
N THR A 206 7.91 -1.64 -14.90
CA THR A 206 9.33 -1.35 -14.68
C THR A 206 9.56 -0.54 -13.41
N ASP A 207 8.82 0.56 -13.26
CA ASP A 207 8.81 1.37 -12.04
C ASP A 207 8.31 0.54 -10.84
N CYS A 208 7.31 -0.33 -11.04
CA CYS A 208 6.82 -1.23 -9.99
C CYS A 208 7.92 -2.16 -9.45
N ALA A 209 8.69 -2.79 -10.35
CA ALA A 209 9.77 -3.70 -10.00
C ALA A 209 10.93 -2.96 -9.30
N LEU A 210 11.36 -1.82 -9.85
CA LEU A 210 12.38 -0.97 -9.23
C LEU A 210 11.95 -0.49 -7.84
N PHE A 211 10.67 -0.11 -7.69
CA PHE A 211 10.18 0.39 -6.41
C PHE A 211 10.07 -0.74 -5.38
N LEU A 212 9.59 -1.93 -5.77
CA LEU A 212 9.59 -3.11 -4.89
C LEU A 212 11.00 -3.43 -4.40
N GLU A 213 12.00 -3.38 -5.29
CA GLU A 213 13.40 -3.64 -4.99
C GLU A 213 13.95 -2.72 -3.89
N VAL A 214 13.46 -1.48 -3.83
CA VAL A 214 13.86 -0.50 -2.82
C VAL A 214 13.16 -0.73 -1.48
N ILE A 215 11.87 -1.09 -1.49
CA ILE A 215 11.08 -1.19 -0.25
C ILE A 215 11.09 -2.57 0.38
N ALA A 216 11.45 -3.62 -0.36
CA ALA A 216 11.51 -5.00 0.14
C ALA A 216 12.76 -5.26 1.01
N GLY A 217 12.69 -6.33 1.80
CA GLY A 217 13.78 -6.80 2.65
C GLY A 217 13.45 -6.72 4.14
N SER A 218 14.17 -7.50 4.94
CA SER A 218 14.00 -7.48 6.40
C SER A 218 14.40 -6.13 7.00
N ASP A 219 13.62 -5.61 7.93
CA ASP A 219 13.99 -4.45 8.76
C ASP A 219 14.42 -4.82 10.18
N GLY A 220 14.26 -6.09 10.57
CA GLY A 220 14.57 -6.60 11.91
C GLY A 220 13.59 -6.18 13.01
N LEU A 221 12.46 -5.54 12.65
CA LEU A 221 11.47 -5.00 13.58
C LEU A 221 10.09 -5.65 13.40
N ASP A 222 9.70 -5.94 12.15
CA ASP A 222 8.38 -6.48 11.86
C ASP A 222 8.34 -8.01 12.05
N GLY A 223 7.62 -8.45 13.10
CA GLY A 223 7.41 -9.87 13.42
C GLY A 223 6.66 -10.67 12.34
N ARG A 224 6.12 -10.03 11.30
CA ARG A 224 5.51 -10.68 10.13
C ARG A 224 6.56 -11.25 9.17
N GLN A 225 7.79 -10.74 9.22
CA GLN A 225 8.84 -11.07 8.27
C GLN A 225 9.50 -12.42 8.59
N ALA A 226 9.75 -13.20 7.54
CA ALA A 226 10.49 -14.45 7.66
C ALA A 226 11.97 -14.20 7.99
N VAL A 227 12.60 -15.18 8.65
CA VAL A 227 14.05 -15.21 8.85
C VAL A 227 14.69 -15.56 7.50
N ASN A 228 15.52 -14.67 6.94
CA ASN A 228 16.16 -14.76 5.62
C ASN A 228 15.29 -14.38 4.41
N ILE A 229 14.90 -13.10 4.34
CA ILE A 229 14.28 -12.54 3.13
C ILE A 229 15.36 -12.19 2.11
N GLU A 230 15.27 -12.78 0.91
CA GLU A 230 16.07 -12.39 -0.25
C GLU A 230 15.31 -11.38 -1.12
N VAL A 231 16.01 -10.31 -1.52
CA VAL A 231 15.49 -9.28 -2.41
C VAL A 231 16.34 -9.27 -3.68
N PRO A 232 15.90 -9.95 -4.76
CA PRO A 232 16.60 -9.88 -6.03
C PRO A 232 16.46 -8.48 -6.66
N GLU A 233 17.34 -8.19 -7.61
CA GLU A 233 17.23 -6.99 -8.45
C GLU A 233 16.07 -7.14 -9.45
N TYR A 234 14.81 -7.05 -8.98
CA TYR A 234 13.60 -7.25 -9.79
C TYR A 234 13.59 -6.43 -11.08
N SER A 235 14.14 -5.21 -11.04
CA SER A 235 14.24 -4.34 -12.21
C SER A 235 15.07 -4.93 -13.35
N ARG A 236 15.98 -5.87 -13.06
CA ARG A 236 16.80 -6.61 -14.04
C ARG A 236 16.18 -7.93 -14.49
N LEU A 237 15.04 -8.32 -13.92
CA LEU A 237 14.35 -9.59 -14.20
C LEU A 237 13.10 -9.42 -15.07
N LEU A 238 12.95 -8.28 -15.73
CA LEU A 238 11.77 -7.97 -16.55
C LEU A 238 11.86 -8.57 -17.96
N GLU A 239 13.06 -8.75 -18.48
CA GLU A 239 13.30 -9.35 -19.79
C GLU A 239 13.58 -10.84 -19.61
N VAL A 240 12.52 -11.65 -19.70
CA VAL A 240 12.59 -13.11 -19.60
C VAL A 240 11.87 -13.72 -20.79
N ASP A 241 12.43 -14.78 -21.37
CA ASP A 241 11.71 -15.58 -22.35
C ASP A 241 10.56 -16.32 -21.66
N MET A 242 9.35 -15.93 -22.02
CA MET A 242 8.12 -16.50 -21.47
C MET A 242 7.54 -17.60 -22.36
N SER A 243 8.20 -17.95 -23.46
CA SER A 243 7.78 -19.03 -24.36
C SER A 243 7.67 -20.36 -23.61
N GLY A 244 6.54 -21.04 -23.76
CA GLY A 244 6.27 -22.32 -23.10
C GLY A 244 5.95 -22.22 -21.61
N LYS A 245 5.94 -21.03 -21.00
CA LYS A 245 5.48 -20.85 -19.62
C LYS A 245 3.98 -21.12 -19.53
N VAL A 246 3.57 -21.83 -18.48
CA VAL A 246 2.18 -22.19 -18.25
C VAL A 246 1.49 -21.10 -17.44
N VAL A 247 0.36 -20.62 -17.93
CA VAL A 247 -0.55 -19.70 -17.21
C VAL A 247 -1.78 -20.50 -16.77
N GLY A 248 -1.97 -20.59 -15.46
CA GLY A 248 -3.19 -21.17 -14.88
C GLY A 248 -4.33 -20.16 -14.91
N VAL A 249 -5.38 -20.43 -15.68
CA VAL A 249 -6.60 -19.63 -15.76
C VAL A 249 -7.58 -20.17 -14.74
N LEU A 250 -7.75 -19.45 -13.63
CA LEU A 250 -8.64 -19.85 -12.53
C LEU A 250 -10.11 -19.70 -12.94
N GLN A 251 -10.82 -20.81 -13.04
CA GLN A 251 -12.21 -20.84 -13.52
C GLN A 251 -13.15 -20.03 -12.60
N GLU A 252 -13.05 -20.24 -11.29
CA GLU A 252 -13.90 -19.59 -10.29
C GLU A 252 -13.74 -18.06 -10.29
N GLY A 253 -12.61 -17.54 -10.77
CA GLY A 253 -12.36 -16.10 -10.90
C GLY A 253 -13.25 -15.41 -11.94
N PHE A 254 -13.87 -16.16 -12.85
CA PHE A 254 -14.78 -15.63 -13.87
C PHE A 254 -16.25 -15.69 -13.47
N GLU A 255 -16.61 -16.45 -12.42
CA GLU A 255 -18.01 -16.69 -12.05
C GLU A 255 -18.71 -15.45 -11.47
N THR A 256 -17.95 -14.54 -10.87
CA THR A 256 -18.48 -13.37 -10.14
C THR A 256 -18.27 -12.04 -10.85
N CYS A 257 -17.61 -12.03 -12.01
CA CYS A 257 -17.35 -10.79 -12.77
C CYS A 257 -18.33 -10.58 -13.94
N THR A 258 -18.51 -9.33 -14.32
CA THR A 258 -19.39 -8.94 -15.42
C THR A 258 -18.92 -9.53 -16.75
N GLN A 259 -19.85 -9.74 -17.68
CA GLN A 259 -19.52 -10.28 -19.00
C GLN A 259 -18.46 -9.44 -19.75
N GLU A 260 -18.51 -8.12 -19.61
CA GLU A 260 -17.54 -7.19 -20.20
C GLU A 260 -16.11 -7.42 -19.67
N THR A 261 -15.97 -7.56 -18.34
CA THR A 261 -14.68 -7.87 -17.70
C THR A 261 -14.18 -9.25 -18.13
N GLN A 262 -15.06 -10.25 -18.17
CA GLN A 262 -14.69 -11.59 -18.63
C GLN A 262 -14.14 -11.56 -20.06
N THR A 263 -14.82 -10.85 -20.97
CA THR A 263 -14.41 -10.71 -22.37
C THR A 263 -13.04 -10.04 -22.45
N THR A 264 -12.86 -8.89 -21.78
CA THR A 264 -11.60 -8.14 -21.78
C THR A 264 -10.42 -8.98 -21.30
N VAL A 265 -10.60 -9.72 -20.19
CA VAL A 265 -9.54 -10.60 -19.66
C VAL A 265 -9.27 -11.76 -20.61
N LYS A 266 -10.29 -12.37 -21.22
CA LYS A 266 -10.12 -13.46 -22.19
C LYS A 266 -9.39 -13.00 -23.46
N GLU A 267 -9.63 -11.79 -23.93
CA GLU A 267 -8.90 -11.18 -25.04
C GLU A 267 -7.42 -10.96 -24.68
N PHE A 268 -7.13 -10.51 -23.46
CA PHE A 268 -5.76 -10.41 -22.96
C PHE A 268 -5.08 -11.80 -22.89
N LEU A 269 -5.78 -12.82 -22.37
CA LEU A 269 -5.28 -14.19 -22.33
C LEU A 269 -4.98 -14.76 -23.73
N ALA A 270 -5.82 -14.46 -24.72
CA ALA A 270 -5.56 -14.83 -26.11
C ALA A 270 -4.32 -14.12 -26.67
N THR A 271 -4.14 -12.83 -26.34
CA THR A 271 -2.97 -12.03 -26.75
C THR A 271 -1.67 -12.62 -26.21
N ILE A 272 -1.62 -12.96 -24.93
CA ILE A 272 -0.41 -13.59 -24.35
C ILE A 272 -0.24 -15.04 -24.83
N GLY A 273 -1.32 -15.75 -25.18
CA GLY A 273 -1.23 -17.05 -25.84
C GLY A 273 -0.47 -16.98 -27.17
N HIS A 274 -0.76 -15.97 -28.00
CA HIS A 274 -0.02 -15.73 -29.24
C HIS A 274 1.46 -15.34 -29.00
N ALA A 275 1.79 -14.80 -27.83
CA ALA A 275 3.16 -14.51 -27.42
C ALA A 275 3.94 -15.73 -26.88
N GLY A 276 3.35 -16.95 -26.93
CA GLY A 276 4.02 -18.20 -26.60
C GLY A 276 3.69 -18.79 -25.24
N PHE A 277 2.78 -18.19 -24.47
CA PHE A 277 2.32 -18.77 -23.21
C PHE A 277 1.34 -19.92 -23.43
N VAL A 278 1.40 -20.94 -22.58
CA VAL A 278 0.48 -22.08 -22.58
C VAL A 278 -0.63 -21.86 -21.56
N MET A 279 -1.85 -21.62 -22.02
CA MET A 279 -3.01 -21.48 -21.13
C MET A 279 -3.48 -22.86 -20.64
N LYS A 280 -3.72 -22.97 -19.33
CA LYS A 280 -4.38 -24.14 -18.73
C LYS A 280 -5.45 -23.69 -17.77
N ASP A 281 -6.67 -24.20 -17.95
CA ASP A 281 -7.72 -24.00 -16.97
C ASP A 281 -7.35 -24.74 -15.67
N VAL A 282 -7.60 -24.06 -14.55
CA VAL A 282 -7.39 -24.59 -13.20
C VAL A 282 -8.66 -24.31 -12.41
N SER A 283 -9.11 -25.31 -11.66
CA SER A 283 -10.20 -25.16 -10.69
C SER A 283 -9.64 -25.18 -9.28
N VAL A 284 -10.03 -24.19 -8.49
CA VAL A 284 -9.81 -24.14 -7.04
C VAL A 284 -11.15 -23.75 -6.41
N PRO A 285 -12.05 -24.71 -6.11
CA PRO A 285 -13.40 -24.40 -5.64
C PRO A 285 -13.41 -23.58 -4.34
N LEU A 286 -12.38 -23.74 -3.51
CA LEU A 286 -12.19 -22.95 -2.29
C LEU A 286 -12.08 -21.44 -2.54
N HIS A 287 -11.72 -21.00 -3.76
CA HIS A 287 -11.67 -19.60 -4.15
C HIS A 287 -13.00 -18.87 -3.93
N LEU A 288 -14.13 -19.55 -4.19
CA LEU A 288 -15.46 -18.97 -3.98
C LEU A 288 -15.76 -18.67 -2.50
N HIS A 289 -15.02 -19.28 -1.58
CA HIS A 289 -15.11 -19.02 -0.14
C HIS A 289 -14.09 -17.99 0.36
N ALA A 290 -13.17 -17.50 -0.49
CA ALA A 290 -12.09 -16.62 -0.07
C ALA A 290 -12.61 -15.35 0.62
N LEU A 291 -13.69 -14.75 0.10
CA LEU A 291 -14.29 -13.57 0.71
C LEU A 291 -14.86 -13.85 2.11
N SER A 292 -15.50 -15.01 2.31
CA SER A 292 -16.02 -15.40 3.62
C SER A 292 -14.88 -15.64 4.62
N LEU A 293 -13.83 -16.33 4.19
CA LEU A 293 -12.66 -16.62 5.02
C LEU A 293 -11.93 -15.33 5.43
N ILE A 294 -11.64 -14.44 4.47
CA ILE A 294 -10.96 -13.18 4.77
C ILE A 294 -11.81 -12.26 5.65
N THR A 295 -13.13 -12.28 5.49
CA THR A 295 -14.05 -11.52 6.36
C THR A 295 -13.95 -12.00 7.80
N ALA A 296 -13.97 -13.32 8.04
CA ALA A 296 -13.83 -13.87 9.38
C ALA A 296 -12.49 -13.47 10.03
N VAL A 297 -11.38 -13.62 9.30
CA VAL A 297 -10.04 -13.22 9.77
C VAL A 297 -9.99 -11.72 10.09
N THR A 298 -10.44 -10.88 9.16
CA THR A 298 -10.41 -9.42 9.30
C THR A 298 -11.26 -8.97 10.48
N MET A 299 -12.48 -9.48 10.64
CA MET A 299 -13.38 -9.06 11.72
C MET A 299 -12.83 -9.47 13.10
N GLN A 300 -12.37 -10.71 13.24
CA GLN A 300 -11.85 -11.21 14.51
C GLN A 300 -10.54 -10.51 14.89
N GLY A 301 -9.62 -10.38 13.95
CA GLY A 301 -8.33 -9.77 14.21
C GLY A 301 -8.40 -8.26 14.42
N SER A 302 -9.24 -7.55 13.67
CA SER A 302 -9.45 -6.10 13.90
C SER A 302 -10.12 -5.83 15.25
N GLN A 303 -11.11 -6.63 15.64
CA GLN A 303 -11.70 -6.52 16.97
C GLN A 303 -10.64 -6.70 18.05
N THR A 304 -9.74 -7.68 17.89
CA THR A 304 -8.64 -7.92 18.82
C THR A 304 -7.73 -6.69 18.92
N MET A 305 -7.34 -6.09 17.79
CA MET A 305 -6.52 -4.87 17.76
C MET A 305 -7.19 -3.70 18.49
N PHE A 306 -8.48 -3.43 18.25
CA PHE A 306 -9.18 -2.33 18.92
C PHE A 306 -9.46 -2.59 20.40
N GLN A 307 -9.59 -3.85 20.82
CA GLN A 307 -9.83 -4.22 22.22
C GLN A 307 -8.56 -4.31 23.07
N MET A 308 -7.44 -4.70 22.45
CA MET A 308 -6.20 -4.98 23.18
C MET A 308 -5.24 -3.80 23.29
N GLY A 309 -5.51 -2.69 22.58
CA GLY A 309 -4.89 -1.36 22.80
C GLY A 309 -3.38 -1.37 22.91
#